data_AF-G4YF07-F1
#
_entry.id   AF-G4YF07-F1
#
_cell.length_a   1.000
_cell.length_b   1.000
_cell.length_c   1.000
_cell.angle_alpha   90.00
_cell.angle_beta   90.00
_cell.angle_gamma   90.00
#
_symmetry.space_group_name_H-M   'P 1'
#
loop_
_entity.id
_entity.type
_entity.pdbx_description
1 polymer ?
#
loop_
_entity_poly.entity_id
_entity_poly.type
_entity_poly.pdbx_seq_one_letter_code
_entity_poly.pdbx_strand_id
1 'polypeptide(L)'
;VVMWIGPYQIVKADTPSFVVRHFATGAWMEVHGSRLKYYADKDFEVTEEVRKHVATQGIVLAVSELKGHHWCPKKKDYEVLVAWKRLEPIEDSWESVRSLFKDIPVLLRAYVSRAADTGLTKYIERASRFAPS
;
A
#
# COMPACT_ATOMS: atom_id res chain seq x y z
N VAL A 1 -6.79 -17.26 10.53
CA VAL A 1 -5.52 -16.61 10.92
C VAL A 1 -5.81 -15.13 11.14
N VAL A 2 -5.50 -14.58 12.30
CA VAL A 2 -5.61 -13.13 12.56
C VAL A 2 -4.33 -12.47 12.05
N MET A 3 -4.46 -11.50 11.15
CA MET A 3 -3.31 -10.74 10.62
C MET A 3 -3.04 -9.55 11.54
N TRP A 4 -1.87 -9.55 12.18
CA TRP A 4 -1.40 -8.42 13.00
C TRP A 4 -0.91 -7.32 12.07
N ILE A 5 -1.42 -6.10 12.25
CA ILE A 5 -1.02 -4.94 11.44
C ILE A 5 -0.46 -3.89 12.41
N GLY A 6 0.80 -3.54 12.18
CA GLY A 6 1.54 -2.43 12.80
C GLY A 6 1.71 -2.48 14.33
N PRO A 7 2.59 -1.62 14.86
CA PRO A 7 2.31 -0.82 16.03
C PRO A 7 1.57 0.47 15.59
N TYR A 8 0.52 0.83 16.33
CA TYR A 8 -0.21 2.10 16.17
C TYR A 8 -0.12 2.91 17.46
N GLN A 9 -0.15 4.24 17.35
CA GLN A 9 -0.24 5.11 18.51
C GLN A 9 -1.71 5.24 18.95
N ILE A 10 -2.02 4.96 20.21
CA ILE A 10 -3.33 5.34 20.76
C ILE A 10 -3.31 6.85 20.96
N VAL A 11 -4.24 7.56 20.32
CA VAL A 11 -4.37 9.02 20.47
C VAL A 11 -5.55 9.40 21.33
N LYS A 12 -6.58 8.55 21.40
CA LYS A 12 -7.74 8.75 22.28
C LYS A 12 -8.28 7.42 22.76
N ALA A 13 -8.73 7.38 24.01
CA ALA A 13 -9.42 6.25 24.61
C ALA A 13 -10.86 6.67 24.94
N ASP A 14 -11.83 6.11 24.19
CA ASP A 14 -13.27 6.34 24.35
C ASP A 14 -13.94 4.98 24.58
N THR A 15 -13.69 4.37 25.74
CA THR A 15 -14.04 2.97 26.04
C THR A 15 -15.51 2.66 25.70
N PRO A 16 -15.78 1.61 24.89
CA PRO A 16 -14.89 0.51 24.51
C PRO A 16 -14.06 0.72 23.24
N SER A 17 -14.13 1.90 22.61
CA SER A 17 -13.40 2.27 21.41
C SER A 17 -12.10 3.02 21.71
N PHE A 18 -11.16 2.97 20.77
CA PHE A 18 -9.91 3.72 20.78
C PHE A 18 -9.69 4.35 19.42
N VAL A 19 -9.16 5.57 19.42
CA VAL A 19 -8.66 6.20 18.20
C VAL A 19 -7.17 5.94 18.12
N VAL A 20 -6.76 5.25 17.05
CA VAL A 20 -5.36 4.93 16.80
C VAL A 20 -4.85 5.67 15.57
N ARG A 21 -3.58 6.06 15.62
CA ARG A 21 -2.86 6.75 14.55
C ARG A 21 -1.73 5.86 14.03
N HIS A 22 -1.69 5.72 12.72
CA HIS A 22 -0.62 5.00 12.06
C HIS A 22 0.66 5.86 12.02
N PHE A 23 1.82 5.31 12.39
CA PHE A 23 3.07 6.10 12.49
C PHE A 23 3.59 6.62 11.15
N ALA A 24 3.57 5.80 10.09
CA ALA A 24 4.06 6.24 8.77
C ALA A 24 3.11 7.21 8.07
N THR A 25 1.83 6.83 7.90
CA THR A 25 0.85 7.62 7.16
C THR A 25 0.20 8.74 7.96
N GLY A 26 0.34 8.74 9.29
CA GLY A 26 -0.38 9.66 10.17
C GLY A 26 -1.90 9.47 10.20
N ALA A 27 -2.44 8.47 9.50
CA ALA A 27 -3.87 8.25 9.37
C ALA A 27 -4.49 7.78 10.69
N TRP A 28 -5.72 8.26 10.95
CA TRP A 28 -6.50 7.95 12.14
C TRP A 28 -7.54 6.88 11.83
N MET A 29 -7.79 5.99 12.76
CA MET A 29 -8.89 5.03 12.70
C MET A 29 -9.45 4.72 14.09
N GLU A 30 -10.75 4.48 14.16
CA GLU A 30 -11.40 4.00 15.39
C GLU A 30 -11.41 2.47 15.41
N VAL A 31 -11.02 1.87 16.53
CA VAL A 31 -10.98 0.43 16.73
C VAL A 31 -11.56 0.06 18.09
N HIS A 32 -12.25 -1.07 18.16
CA HIS A 32 -12.68 -1.64 19.43
C HIS A 32 -11.49 -2.17 20.22
N GLY A 33 -11.50 -2.04 21.56
CA GLY A 33 -10.40 -2.46 22.42
C GLY A 33 -9.96 -3.91 22.28
N SER A 34 -10.88 -4.83 21.93
CA SER A 34 -10.57 -6.24 21.66
C SER A 34 -9.65 -6.48 20.45
N ARG A 35 -9.45 -5.46 19.59
CA ARG A 35 -8.54 -5.51 18.44
C ARG A 35 -7.12 -5.05 18.77
N LEU A 36 -6.86 -4.59 20.00
CA LEU A 36 -5.54 -4.17 20.46
C LEU A 36 -4.82 -5.33 21.14
N LYS A 37 -3.51 -5.49 20.91
CA LYS A 37 -2.66 -6.43 21.63
C LYS A 37 -1.28 -5.83 21.84
N TYR A 38 -0.74 -5.98 23.05
CA TYR A 38 0.54 -5.39 23.51
C TYR A 38 0.53 -3.86 23.52
N TYR A 39 -0.03 -3.28 24.59
CA TYR A 39 0.11 -1.86 24.93
C TYR A 39 1.48 -1.61 25.57
N ALA A 40 2.19 -0.56 25.15
CA ALA A 40 3.43 -0.09 25.76
C ALA A 40 3.28 1.38 26.22
N ASP A 41 3.83 1.67 27.39
CA ASP A 41 3.73 2.94 28.13
C ASP A 41 4.55 4.07 27.46
N LYS A 42 4.29 5.31 27.90
CA LYS A 42 4.73 6.64 27.43
C LYS A 42 6.22 6.83 27.10
N ASP A 43 7.07 5.87 27.46
CA ASP A 43 8.53 5.91 27.27
C ASP A 43 8.99 5.16 26.01
N PHE A 44 8.05 4.67 25.17
CA PHE A 44 8.39 4.05 23.89
C PHE A 44 8.76 5.10 22.84
N GLU A 45 10.06 5.31 22.64
CA GLU A 45 10.58 6.20 21.60
C GLU A 45 10.34 5.62 20.19
N VAL A 46 9.58 6.35 19.38
CA VAL A 46 9.35 6.02 17.97
C VAL A 46 10.57 6.48 17.16
N THR A 47 11.60 5.66 17.11
CA THR A 47 12.81 5.93 16.35
C THR A 47 12.57 5.80 14.83
N GLU A 48 13.48 6.34 14.03
CA GLU A 48 13.49 6.14 12.57
C GLU A 48 13.56 4.66 12.16
N GLU A 49 14.22 3.82 12.98
CA GLU A 49 14.24 2.38 12.77
C GLU A 49 12.86 1.75 12.95
N VAL A 50 12.10 2.17 13.97
CA VAL A 50 10.71 1.74 14.17
C VAL A 50 9.85 2.21 13.00
N ARG A 51 9.96 3.47 12.58
CA ARG A 51 9.19 3.99 11.42
C ARG A 51 9.49 3.22 10.14
N LYS A 52 10.77 2.95 9.89
CA LYS A 52 11.20 2.15 8.74
C LYS A 52 10.66 0.73 8.85
N HIS A 53 10.76 0.09 10.02
CA HIS A 53 10.23 -1.26 10.26
C HIS A 53 8.71 -1.33 10.04
N VAL A 54 7.94 -0.35 10.51
CA VAL A 54 6.49 -0.25 10.25
C VAL A 54 6.21 -0.05 8.76
N ALA A 55 7.01 0.77 8.07
CA ALA A 55 6.90 0.91 6.62
C ALA A 55 7.23 -0.39 5.87
N THR A 56 8.16 -1.22 6.39
CA THR A 56 8.45 -2.56 5.84
C THR A 56 7.42 -3.61 6.23
N GLN A 57 6.65 -3.41 7.31
CA GLN A 57 5.55 -4.28 7.70
C GLN A 57 4.35 -4.01 6.79
N GLY A 58 4.43 -4.53 5.55
CA GLY A 58 3.35 -4.63 4.55
C GLY A 58 2.05 -3.90 4.91
N ILE A 59 2.07 -2.57 4.84
CA ILE A 59 0.87 -1.77 5.02
C ILE A 59 0.04 -1.99 3.76
N VAL A 60 -1.20 -2.45 3.93
CA VAL A 60 -2.16 -2.50 2.84
C VAL A 60 -2.59 -1.07 2.53
N LEU A 61 -1.87 -0.41 1.63
CA LEU A 61 -2.23 0.91 1.12
C LEU A 61 -3.30 0.76 0.04
N ALA A 62 -4.38 1.51 0.18
CA ALA A 62 -5.40 1.56 -0.86
C ALA A 62 -4.95 2.47 -2.00
N VAL A 63 -5.09 2.02 -3.24
CA VAL A 63 -4.80 2.84 -4.42
C VAL A 63 -5.86 3.92 -4.58
N SER A 64 -5.41 5.17 -4.74
CA SER A 64 -6.24 6.31 -5.13
C SER A 64 -6.38 6.36 -6.64
N GLU A 65 -5.26 6.35 -7.37
CA GLU A 65 -5.23 6.48 -8.82
C GLU A 65 -3.95 5.86 -9.42
N LEU A 66 -4.04 5.39 -10.68
CA LEU A 66 -2.89 5.04 -11.52
C LEU A 66 -2.66 6.19 -12.51
N LYS A 67 -1.56 6.93 -12.33
CA LYS A 67 -1.34 8.24 -12.97
C LYS A 67 -0.56 8.20 -14.28
N GLY A 68 0.31 7.22 -14.46
CA GLY A 68 1.20 7.14 -15.62
C GLY A 68 1.95 5.83 -15.66
N HIS A 69 2.56 5.53 -16.80
CA HIS A 69 3.35 4.31 -16.98
C HIS A 69 4.61 4.60 -17.79
N HIS A 70 5.66 3.82 -17.57
CA HIS A 70 6.85 3.85 -18.42
C HIS A 70 7.52 2.47 -18.47
N TRP A 71 8.30 2.24 -19.52
CA TRP A 71 9.19 1.08 -19.59
C TRP A 71 10.48 1.38 -18.83
N CYS A 72 10.87 0.49 -17.90
CA CYS A 72 12.13 0.58 -17.17
C CYS A 72 13.13 -0.44 -17.76
N PRO A 73 14.12 -0.02 -18.58
CA PRO A 73 15.05 -0.94 -19.24
C PRO A 73 15.92 -1.73 -18.25
N LYS A 74 16.27 -1.12 -17.11
CA LYS A 74 17.07 -1.75 -16.05
C LYS A 74 16.35 -2.96 -15.44
N LYS A 75 15.05 -2.82 -15.16
CA LYS A 75 14.22 -3.87 -14.57
C LYS A 75 13.61 -4.79 -15.63
N LYS A 76 13.66 -4.41 -16.92
CA LYS A 76 13.00 -5.09 -18.03
C LYS A 76 11.52 -5.34 -17.71
N ASP A 77 10.88 -4.32 -17.17
CA ASP A 77 9.48 -4.33 -16.73
C ASP A 77 8.84 -2.97 -16.98
N TYR A 78 7.52 -2.95 -17.08
CA TYR A 78 6.76 -1.71 -17.00
C TYR A 78 6.54 -1.35 -15.53
N GLU A 79 6.60 -0.05 -15.27
CA GLU A 79 6.22 0.52 -13.98
C GLU A 79 5.06 1.48 -14.17
N VAL A 80 4.19 1.54 -13.17
CA VAL A 80 3.03 2.43 -13.13
C VAL A 80 3.16 3.31 -11.90
N LEU A 81 2.94 4.61 -12.07
CA LEU A 81 2.93 5.56 -10.96
C LEU A 81 1.60 5.43 -10.21
N VAL A 82 1.68 5.01 -8.95
CA VAL A 82 0.54 4.76 -8.08
C VAL A 82 0.43 5.91 -7.10
N ALA A 83 -0.74 6.56 -7.10
CA ALA A 83 -1.13 7.46 -6.02
C ALA A 83 -1.88 6.69 -4.94
N TRP A 84 -1.53 6.94 -3.69
CA TRP A 84 -2.06 6.23 -2.53
C TRP A 84 -3.16 7.04 -1.85
N LYS A 85 -4.23 6.37 -1.42
CA LYS A 85 -5.33 7.05 -0.72
C LYS A 85 -4.80 7.62 0.59
N ARG A 86 -5.16 8.89 0.84
CA ARG A 86 -4.81 9.66 2.06
C ARG A 86 -3.32 9.93 2.24
N LEU A 87 -2.50 9.71 1.20
CA LEU A 87 -1.11 10.18 1.17
C LEU A 87 -0.98 11.38 0.24
N GLU A 88 0.07 12.16 0.45
CA GLU A 88 0.40 13.32 -0.38
C GLU A 88 1.03 12.87 -1.70
N PRO A 89 0.95 13.66 -2.79
CA PRO A 89 1.52 13.29 -4.08
C PRO A 89 3.03 12.99 -4.07
N ILE A 90 3.76 13.49 -3.08
CA ILE A 90 5.19 13.18 -2.91
C ILE A 90 5.43 11.71 -2.54
N GLU A 91 4.41 11.05 -1.99
CA GLU A 91 4.43 9.63 -1.63
C GLU A 91 4.01 8.72 -2.79
N ASP A 92 3.66 9.27 -3.95
CA ASP A 92 3.39 8.47 -5.14
C ASP A 92 4.63 7.63 -5.50
N SER A 93 4.43 6.35 -5.79
CA SER A 93 5.52 5.42 -6.07
C SER A 93 5.37 4.73 -7.42
N TRP A 94 6.51 4.43 -8.05
CA TRP A 94 6.58 3.62 -9.26
C TRP A 94 6.56 2.14 -8.89
N GLU A 95 5.42 1.49 -9.13
CA GLU A 95 5.21 0.09 -8.82
C GLU A 95 5.34 -0.78 -10.08
N SER A 96 5.93 -1.97 -9.91
CA SER A 96 6.03 -2.95 -11.00
C SER A 96 4.65 -3.40 -11.44
N VAL A 97 4.43 -3.44 -12.76
CA VAL A 97 3.22 -4.01 -13.36
C VAL A 97 2.96 -5.44 -12.89
N ARG A 98 4.01 -6.23 -12.61
CA ARG A 98 3.86 -7.60 -12.11
C ARG A 98 3.27 -7.64 -10.70
N SER A 99 3.72 -6.73 -9.80
CA SER A 99 3.13 -6.63 -8.47
C SER A 99 1.69 -6.15 -8.56
N LEU A 100 1.44 -5.09 -9.32
CA LEU A 100 0.10 -4.55 -9.50
C LEU A 100 -0.87 -5.56 -10.15
N PHE A 101 -0.40 -6.42 -11.05
CA PHE A 101 -1.24 -7.47 -11.62
C PHE A 101 -1.64 -8.51 -10.58
N LYS A 102 -0.77 -8.81 -9.60
CA LYS A 102 -1.08 -9.71 -8.49
C LYS A 102 -2.04 -9.06 -7.49
N ASP A 103 -1.81 -7.79 -7.17
CA ASP A 103 -2.47 -7.12 -6.05
C ASP A 103 -3.79 -6.43 -6.46
N ILE A 104 -3.85 -5.83 -7.65
CA ILE A 104 -4.98 -5.03 -8.15
C ILE A 104 -5.33 -5.31 -9.64
N PRO A 105 -5.48 -6.58 -10.07
CA PRO A 105 -5.60 -6.95 -11.48
C PRO A 105 -6.73 -6.24 -12.24
N VAL A 106 -7.86 -6.00 -11.56
CA VAL A 106 -9.03 -5.32 -12.17
C VAL A 106 -8.73 -3.84 -12.45
N LEU A 107 -8.15 -3.13 -11.47
CA LEU A 107 -7.85 -1.71 -11.61
C LEU A 107 -6.75 -1.49 -12.67
N LEU A 108 -5.74 -2.35 -12.68
CA LEU A 108 -4.66 -2.31 -13.68
C LEU A 108 -5.20 -2.54 -15.10
N ARG A 109 -6.08 -3.55 -15.31
CA ARG A 109 -6.68 -3.80 -16.62
C ARG A 109 -7.51 -2.61 -17.13
N ALA A 110 -8.30 -2.00 -16.26
CA ALA A 110 -9.08 -0.81 -16.60
C ALA A 110 -8.16 0.37 -17.00
N TYR A 111 -7.07 0.58 -16.27
CA TYR A 111 -6.08 1.59 -16.61
C TYR A 111 -5.42 1.33 -17.97
N VAL A 112 -4.97 0.10 -18.22
CA VAL A 112 -4.30 -0.28 -19.49
C VAL A 112 -5.23 -0.10 -20.68
N SER A 113 -6.49 -0.51 -20.54
CA SER A 113 -7.51 -0.30 -21.58
C SER A 113 -7.73 1.19 -21.88
N ARG A 114 -7.65 2.05 -20.87
CA ARG A 114 -7.80 3.51 -21.04
C ARG A 114 -6.53 4.15 -21.61
N ALA A 115 -5.36 3.68 -21.21
CA ALA A 115 -4.07 4.21 -21.67
C ALA A 115 -3.84 3.94 -23.16
N ALA A 116 -4.46 2.88 -23.71
CA ALA A 116 -4.38 2.50 -25.13
C ALA A 116 -2.93 2.35 -25.66
N ASP A 117 -1.97 2.09 -24.78
CA ASP A 117 -0.57 1.87 -25.14
C ASP A 117 -0.37 0.42 -25.61
N THR A 118 0.06 0.26 -26.87
CA THR A 118 0.22 -1.07 -27.48
C THR A 118 1.38 -1.87 -26.86
N GLY A 119 2.41 -1.22 -26.33
CA GLY A 119 3.55 -1.86 -25.69
C GLY A 119 3.18 -2.45 -24.33
N LEU A 120 2.55 -1.65 -23.47
CA LEU A 120 2.04 -2.06 -22.17
C LEU A 120 0.97 -3.16 -22.31
N THR A 121 0.05 -3.02 -23.27
CA THR A 121 -1.01 -4.02 -23.52
C THR A 121 -0.41 -5.37 -23.88
N LYS A 122 0.50 -5.43 -24.86
CA LYS A 122 1.20 -6.66 -25.24
C LYS A 122 2.02 -7.25 -24.10
N TYR A 123 2.61 -6.41 -23.26
CA TYR A 123 3.39 -6.85 -22.10
C TYR A 123 2.49 -7.57 -21.08
N ILE A 124 1.33 -7.01 -20.74
CA ILE A 124 0.38 -7.61 -19.81
C ILE A 124 -0.25 -8.88 -20.38
N GLU A 125 -0.60 -8.91 -21.66
CA GLU A 125 -1.09 -10.12 -22.32
C GLU A 125 -0.07 -11.26 -22.29
N ARG A 126 1.23 -10.95 -22.41
CA ARG A 126 2.30 -11.93 -22.24
C ARG A 126 2.43 -12.38 -20.79
N ALA A 127 2.41 -11.44 -19.84
CA ALA A 127 2.49 -11.75 -18.41
C ALA A 127 1.30 -12.60 -17.91
N SER A 128 0.11 -12.35 -18.43
CA SER A 128 -1.13 -13.05 -18.07
C SER A 128 -1.12 -14.54 -18.45
N ARG A 129 -0.32 -14.95 -19.45
CA ARG A 129 -0.19 -16.36 -19.85
C ARG A 129 0.54 -17.23 -18.83
N PHE A 130 1.20 -16.61 -17.85
CA PHE A 130 2.00 -17.30 -16.84
C PHE A 130 1.41 -17.20 -15.42
N ALA A 131 0.27 -16.53 -15.25
CA ALA A 131 -0.42 -16.47 -13.96
C ALA A 131 -1.38 -17.68 -13.83
N PRO A 132 -1.34 -18.45 -12.72
CA PRO A 132 -2.31 -19.53 -12.52
C PRO A 132 -3.72 -18.96 -12.41
N SER A 133 -4.65 -19.63 -13.11
CA SER A 133 -6.09 -19.37 -13.16
C SER A 133 -6.75 -19.43 -11.79
#